data_AF-A0A4R2HBV8-F1
#
_entry.id   AF-A0A4R2HBV8-F1
#
_cell.length_a   1.000
_cell.length_b   1.000
_cell.length_c   1.000
_cell.angle_alpha   90.00
_cell.angle_beta   90.00
_cell.angle_gamma   90.00
#
_symmetry.space_group_name_H-M   'P 1'
#
loop_
_entity.id
_entity.type
_entity.pdbx_description
1 polymer ?
#
loop_
_entity_poly.entity_id
_entity_poly.type
_entity_poly.pdbx_seq_one_letter_code
_entity_poly.pdbx_strand_id
1 'polypeptide(L)'
;MTFVDDVPASVATADHVPVDDQSSRTVPLWPIPDDLLHTYRTLLSKAWSPRTIHPDFAFTRIDGKPVSRGQCGVTSAWLLHKLRQWQPEIEATYCYGEVVSLDETLADHCWVEIKGSSSPECWVVDLTCDQFDVFKGEAVRCESHDSLKRRSIEYKAISQLSYGDLKRDLVWKRFKKLKYRIRLSSPLATVRLRFATATRSS
;
A
#
# COMPACT_ATOMS: atom_id res chain seq x y z
N MET A 1 -7.86 -85.64 -0.10
CA MET A 1 -6.78 -85.32 -1.05
C MET A 1 -6.78 -83.82 -1.25
N THR A 2 -5.59 -83.27 -1.11
CA THR A 2 -5.15 -81.87 -1.02
C THR A 2 -5.26 -81.07 -2.31
N PHE A 3 -5.18 -79.74 -2.16
CA PHE A 3 -4.72 -78.62 -3.02
C PHE A 3 -5.74 -77.48 -2.92
N VAL A 4 -5.68 -76.56 -1.94
CA VAL A 4 -4.76 -75.40 -1.74
C VAL A 4 -4.33 -74.69 -3.02
N ASP A 5 -4.83 -73.46 -3.18
CA ASP A 5 -4.31 -72.25 -3.86
C ASP A 5 -5.43 -71.19 -3.68
N ASP A 6 -5.43 -70.21 -2.78
CA ASP A 6 -4.49 -69.16 -2.36
C ASP A 6 -4.38 -67.96 -3.34
N VAL A 7 -4.36 -66.74 -2.74
CA VAL A 7 -3.99 -65.40 -3.29
C VAL A 7 -5.10 -64.57 -4.01
N PRO A 8 -5.21 -63.22 -3.82
CA PRO A 8 -5.28 -62.43 -2.58
C PRO A 8 -6.33 -61.28 -2.63
N ALA A 9 -6.45 -60.57 -1.50
CA ALA A 9 -7.25 -59.37 -1.31
C ALA A 9 -6.79 -58.16 -2.17
N SER A 10 -7.74 -57.50 -2.84
CA SER A 10 -7.58 -56.16 -3.39
C SER A 10 -8.12 -55.13 -2.39
N VAL A 11 -7.27 -54.70 -1.46
CA VAL A 11 -7.54 -53.53 -0.62
C VAL A 11 -7.29 -52.29 -1.49
N ALA A 12 -8.37 -51.60 -1.88
CA ALA A 12 -8.29 -50.30 -2.50
C ALA A 12 -7.74 -49.30 -1.46
N THR A 13 -6.47 -48.95 -1.60
CA THR A 13 -5.86 -47.81 -0.91
C THR A 13 -6.53 -46.55 -1.42
N ALA A 14 -7.37 -45.93 -0.58
CA ALA A 14 -7.88 -44.60 -0.83
C ALA A 14 -6.70 -43.63 -0.92
N ASP A 15 -6.55 -43.02 -2.08
CA ASP A 15 -5.61 -41.94 -2.34
C ASP A 15 -5.78 -40.86 -1.28
N HIS A 16 -4.75 -40.76 -0.43
CA HIS A 16 -4.62 -39.71 0.55
C HIS A 16 -4.33 -38.42 -0.23
N VAL A 17 -5.39 -37.66 -0.52
CA VAL A 17 -5.28 -36.31 -1.05
C VAL A 17 -4.40 -35.51 -0.08
N PRO A 18 -3.26 -34.96 -0.54
CA PRO A 18 -2.46 -34.09 0.30
C PRO A 18 -3.35 -32.94 0.74
N VAL A 19 -3.64 -32.88 2.04
CA VAL A 19 -4.19 -31.68 2.66
C VAL A 19 -3.18 -30.59 2.35
N ASP A 20 -3.56 -29.65 1.49
CA ASP A 20 -2.80 -28.44 1.21
C ASP A 20 -2.34 -27.88 2.55
N ASP A 21 -1.04 -27.99 2.79
CA ASP A 21 -0.34 -27.37 3.90
C ASP A 21 -0.60 -25.88 3.74
N GLN A 22 -1.63 -25.40 4.43
CA GLN A 22 -1.86 -23.99 4.72
C GLN A 22 -0.73 -23.57 5.65
N SER A 23 0.47 -23.53 5.09
CA SER A 23 1.62 -22.79 5.55
C SER A 23 1.07 -21.50 6.06
N SER A 24 1.02 -21.47 7.39
CA SER A 24 0.56 -20.38 8.22
C SER A 24 1.32 -19.16 7.74
N ARG A 25 0.66 -18.38 6.88
CA ARG A 25 1.14 -17.06 6.50
C ARG A 25 1.11 -16.27 7.80
N THR A 26 2.23 -16.31 8.51
CA THR A 26 2.55 -15.44 9.63
C THR A 26 2.46 -14.03 9.06
N VAL A 27 1.29 -13.43 9.24
CA VAL A 27 1.06 -12.05 8.86
C VAL A 27 2.08 -11.26 9.67
N PRO A 28 2.99 -10.49 9.05
CA PRO A 28 3.96 -9.72 9.80
C PRO A 28 3.23 -8.85 10.81
N LEU A 29 3.53 -9.06 12.09
CA LEU A 29 3.08 -8.16 13.14
C LEU A 29 3.58 -6.77 12.78
N TRP A 30 2.69 -5.78 12.89
CA TRP A 30 3.06 -4.37 12.92
C TRP A 30 4.35 -4.17 13.75
N PRO A 31 5.36 -3.42 13.26
CA PRO A 31 5.35 -2.50 12.12
C PRO A 31 5.49 -3.17 10.73
N ILE A 32 5.09 -2.46 9.66
CA ILE A 32 5.33 -2.90 8.28
C ILE A 32 6.86 -2.92 8.03
N PRO A 33 7.43 -3.99 7.44
CA PRO A 33 8.84 -4.02 7.07
C PRO A 33 9.24 -2.86 6.15
N ASP A 34 10.40 -2.26 6.41
CA ASP A 34 10.90 -1.08 5.71
C ASP A 34 11.13 -1.33 4.20
N ASP A 35 11.74 -2.47 3.86
CA ASP A 35 11.97 -2.93 2.49
C ASP A 35 10.66 -3.02 1.66
N LEU A 36 9.57 -3.41 2.32
CA LEU A 36 8.26 -3.50 1.73
C LEU A 36 7.65 -2.11 1.46
N LEU A 37 7.83 -1.15 2.37
CA LEU A 37 7.40 0.24 2.15
C LEU A 37 8.18 0.88 1.00
N HIS A 38 9.50 0.66 0.93
CA HIS A 38 10.33 1.11 -0.19
C HIS A 38 9.93 0.46 -1.53
N THR A 39 9.53 -0.81 -1.50
CA THR A 39 8.96 -1.49 -2.66
C THR A 39 7.67 -0.83 -3.12
N TYR A 40 6.77 -0.46 -2.19
CA TYR A 40 5.55 0.29 -2.53
C TYR A 40 5.85 1.67 -3.09
N ARG A 41 6.76 2.41 -2.45
CA ARG A 41 7.21 3.72 -2.96
C ARG A 41 7.69 3.64 -4.40
N THR A 42 8.47 2.62 -4.73
CA THR A 42 8.98 2.37 -6.09
C THR A 42 7.88 1.99 -7.07
N LEU A 43 6.93 1.15 -6.66
CA LEU A 43 5.77 0.78 -7.49
C LEU A 43 4.89 2.00 -7.79
N LEU A 44 4.60 2.80 -6.76
CA LEU A 44 3.75 3.97 -6.84
C LEU A 44 4.37 5.05 -7.72
N SER A 45 5.67 5.31 -7.58
CA SER A 45 6.39 6.32 -8.38
C SER A 45 6.28 6.09 -9.88
N LYS A 46 6.37 4.83 -10.32
CA LYS A 46 6.20 4.43 -11.72
C LYS A 46 4.76 4.62 -12.22
N ALA A 47 3.79 4.57 -11.32
CA ALA A 47 2.37 4.70 -11.65
C ALA A 47 1.85 6.14 -11.54
N TRP A 48 2.58 7.04 -10.87
CA TRP A 48 2.26 8.46 -10.80
C TRP A 48 2.16 9.10 -12.19
N SER A 49 1.24 10.05 -12.32
CA SER A 49 0.97 10.74 -13.59
C SER A 49 0.26 12.07 -13.33
N PRO A 50 0.15 12.97 -14.33
CA PRO A 50 -0.64 14.19 -14.19
C PRO A 50 -2.09 13.96 -13.75
N ARG A 51 -2.67 12.78 -14.06
CA ARG A 51 -4.04 12.41 -13.65
C ARG A 51 -4.17 11.96 -12.19
N THR A 52 -3.06 11.81 -11.48
CA THR A 52 -3.04 11.41 -10.06
C THR A 52 -2.61 12.54 -9.13
N ILE A 53 -1.95 13.58 -9.67
CA ILE A 53 -1.55 14.80 -8.93
C ILE A 53 -2.80 15.55 -8.41
N HIS A 54 -2.68 16.20 -7.26
CA HIS A 54 -3.70 17.14 -6.79
C HIS A 54 -3.85 18.31 -7.79
N PRO A 55 -5.08 18.77 -8.10
CA PRO A 55 -5.28 19.89 -9.04
C PRO A 55 -4.41 21.12 -8.76
N ASP A 56 -4.29 21.50 -7.48
CA ASP A 56 -3.52 22.69 -7.07
C ASP A 56 -2.01 22.58 -7.35
N PHE A 57 -1.50 21.35 -7.52
CA PHE A 57 -0.09 21.08 -7.87
C PHE A 57 0.10 20.68 -9.33
N ALA A 58 -0.97 20.55 -10.12
CA ALA A 58 -0.90 20.03 -11.50
C ALA A 58 -0.18 20.98 -12.47
N PHE A 59 -0.19 22.29 -12.18
CA PHE A 59 0.36 23.33 -13.05
C PHE A 59 1.69 23.92 -12.53
N THR A 60 2.16 23.48 -11.37
CA THR A 60 3.42 23.94 -10.76
C THR A 60 4.53 22.90 -10.95
N ARG A 61 4.86 22.59 -12.20
CA ARG A 61 6.15 21.96 -12.52
C ARG A 61 7.24 23.01 -12.36
N ILE A 62 7.71 23.15 -11.11
CA ILE A 62 8.83 24.00 -10.75
C ILE A 62 10.07 23.11 -10.73
N ASP A 63 11.11 23.51 -11.46
CA ASP A 63 12.39 22.83 -11.45
C ASP A 63 12.90 22.68 -10.00
N GLY A 64 13.43 21.51 -9.67
CA GLY A 64 13.95 21.22 -8.33
C GLY A 64 12.93 20.75 -7.29
N LYS A 65 11.63 20.66 -7.61
CA LYS A 65 10.63 20.05 -6.70
C LYS A 65 10.63 18.51 -6.80
N PRO A 66 10.33 17.80 -5.69
CA PRO A 66 10.35 16.34 -5.65
C PRO A 66 9.26 15.73 -6.53
N VAL A 67 9.53 14.55 -7.08
CA VAL A 67 8.63 13.86 -8.03
C VAL A 67 7.31 13.42 -7.37
N SER A 68 7.27 13.38 -6.04
CA SER A 68 6.10 13.08 -5.21
C SER A 68 5.15 14.26 -5.02
N ARG A 69 5.53 15.49 -5.44
CA ARG A 69 4.70 16.70 -5.25
C ARG A 69 3.26 16.50 -5.74
N GLY A 70 2.32 16.70 -4.83
CA GLY A 70 0.88 16.53 -5.08
C GLY A 70 0.40 15.08 -5.23
N GLN A 71 1.26 14.08 -4.99
CA GLN A 71 0.94 12.65 -5.01
C GLN A 71 0.68 12.08 -3.61
N CYS A 72 0.91 12.84 -2.53
CA CYS A 72 0.71 12.38 -1.15
C CYS A 72 -0.69 11.77 -0.93
N GLY A 73 -1.76 12.49 -1.27
CA GLY A 73 -3.13 12.00 -1.04
C GLY A 73 -3.44 10.68 -1.74
N VAL A 74 -3.09 10.52 -3.02
CA VAL A 74 -3.38 9.25 -3.74
C VAL A 74 -2.51 8.10 -3.24
N THR A 75 -1.30 8.41 -2.78
CA THR A 75 -0.34 7.46 -2.24
C THR A 75 -0.81 6.93 -0.89
N SER A 76 -1.19 7.83 0.02
CA SER A 76 -1.73 7.49 1.35
C SER A 76 -3.08 6.76 1.23
N ALA A 77 -3.94 7.16 0.29
CA ALA A 77 -5.18 6.44 -0.02
C ALA A 77 -4.93 5.00 -0.51
N TRP A 78 -3.88 4.80 -1.33
CA TRP A 78 -3.50 3.47 -1.79
C TRP A 78 -2.95 2.61 -0.65
N LEU A 79 -2.11 3.19 0.21
CA LEU A 79 -1.56 2.47 1.36
C LEU A 79 -2.68 2.03 2.31
N LEU A 80 -3.61 2.92 2.65
CA LEU A 80 -4.76 2.58 3.47
C LEU A 80 -5.59 1.44 2.85
N HIS A 81 -5.82 1.48 1.53
CA HIS A 81 -6.49 0.39 0.83
C HIS A 81 -5.74 -0.94 0.97
N LYS A 82 -4.41 -0.93 0.86
CA LYS A 82 -3.58 -2.12 0.97
C LYS A 82 -3.57 -2.70 2.37
N LEU A 83 -3.44 -1.85 3.39
CA LEU A 83 -3.48 -2.27 4.79
C LEU A 83 -4.81 -2.93 5.11
N ARG A 84 -5.94 -2.38 4.65
CA ARG A 84 -7.24 -3.02 4.86
C ARG A 84 -7.37 -4.39 4.19
N GLN A 85 -6.64 -4.64 3.09
CA GLN A 85 -6.65 -5.96 2.43
C GLN A 85 -5.77 -6.98 3.13
N TRP A 86 -4.68 -6.56 3.77
CA TRP A 86 -3.70 -7.46 4.35
C TRP A 86 -3.84 -7.64 5.85
N GLN A 87 -4.22 -6.58 6.56
CA GLN A 87 -4.29 -6.53 8.01
C GLN A 87 -5.58 -5.79 8.42
N PRO A 88 -6.76 -6.42 8.25
CA PRO A 88 -8.03 -5.78 8.57
C PRO A 88 -8.16 -5.41 10.06
N GLU A 89 -7.43 -6.08 10.96
CA GLU A 89 -7.44 -5.79 12.39
C GLU A 89 -6.68 -4.51 12.77
N ILE A 90 -5.86 -3.97 11.87
CA ILE A 90 -5.15 -2.70 12.12
C ILE A 90 -6.11 -1.52 11.91
N GLU A 91 -6.19 -0.64 12.91
CA GLU A 91 -6.83 0.66 12.79
C GLU A 91 -5.88 1.62 12.05
N ALA A 92 -6.05 1.68 10.73
CA ALA A 92 -5.36 2.61 9.87
C ALA A 92 -6.30 3.76 9.44
N THR A 93 -5.78 4.98 9.47
CA THR A 93 -6.53 6.21 9.20
C THR A 93 -5.79 7.04 8.16
N TYR A 94 -6.51 7.56 7.17
CA TYR A 94 -5.98 8.54 6.25
C TYR A 94 -5.97 9.90 6.94
N CYS A 95 -4.82 10.57 6.97
CA CYS A 95 -4.68 11.89 7.57
C CYS A 95 -4.33 12.92 6.50
N TYR A 96 -4.92 14.12 6.64
CA TYR A 96 -4.59 15.32 5.88
C TYR A 96 -4.32 16.45 6.87
N GLY A 97 -3.26 17.22 6.65
CA GLY A 97 -2.89 18.33 7.50
C GLY A 97 -1.48 18.83 7.23
N GLU A 98 -0.74 19.11 8.29
CA GLU A 98 0.57 19.76 8.22
C GLU A 98 1.66 18.89 8.83
N VAL A 99 2.88 18.98 8.28
CA VAL A 99 4.08 18.45 8.91
C VAL A 99 4.93 19.64 9.35
N VAL A 100 5.19 19.75 10.64
CA VAL A 100 5.87 20.89 11.26
C VAL A 100 7.22 20.44 11.80
N SER A 101 8.27 21.22 11.56
CA SER A 101 9.56 21.13 12.23
C SER A 101 9.90 22.47 12.89
N LEU A 102 11.10 22.60 13.48
CA LEU A 102 11.55 23.87 14.06
C LEU A 102 11.67 24.99 13.01
N ASP A 103 12.06 24.65 11.78
CA ASP A 103 12.47 25.62 10.75
C ASP A 103 11.50 25.68 9.57
N GLU A 104 10.58 24.73 9.45
CA GLU A 104 9.75 24.56 8.25
C GLU A 104 8.36 24.02 8.60
N THR A 105 7.37 24.33 7.76
CA THR A 105 6.06 23.69 7.77
C THR A 105 5.67 23.28 6.36
N LEU A 106 5.42 21.99 6.16
CA LEU A 106 4.80 21.46 4.95
C LEU A 106 3.29 21.40 5.16
N ALA A 107 2.58 22.37 4.59
CA ALA A 107 1.13 22.38 4.54
C ALA A 107 0.58 21.42 3.47
N ASP A 108 -0.71 21.11 3.57
CA ASP A 108 -1.48 20.31 2.60
C ASP A 108 -0.89 18.93 2.32
N HIS A 109 -0.39 18.26 3.36
CA HIS A 109 0.22 16.96 3.23
C HIS A 109 -0.71 15.83 3.68
N CYS A 110 -0.49 14.63 3.16
CA CYS A 110 -1.32 13.46 3.48
C CYS A 110 -0.46 12.26 3.85
N TRP A 111 -0.79 11.58 4.94
CA TRP A 111 -0.11 10.38 5.44
C TRP A 111 -1.12 9.34 5.91
N VAL A 112 -0.63 8.18 6.37
CA VAL A 112 -1.45 7.19 7.07
C VAL A 112 -1.00 7.12 8.52
N GLU A 113 -1.95 7.20 9.44
CA GLU A 113 -1.72 6.88 10.85
C GLU A 113 -2.20 5.47 11.17
N ILE A 114 -1.44 4.78 12.02
CA ILE A 114 -1.71 3.40 12.41
C ILE A 114 -1.66 3.32 13.92
N LYS A 115 -2.77 2.89 14.52
CA LYS A 115 -2.85 2.59 15.95
C LYS A 115 -2.77 1.10 16.14
N GLY A 116 -1.89 0.65 17.04
CA GLY A 116 -1.86 -0.74 17.45
C GLY A 116 -3.12 -1.09 18.23
N SER A 117 -3.74 -2.25 17.97
CA SER A 117 -4.94 -2.70 18.70
C SER A 117 -4.74 -2.78 20.22
N SER A 118 -3.50 -2.94 20.68
CA SER A 118 -3.11 -3.07 22.08
C SER A 118 -2.11 -2.01 22.56
N SER A 119 -1.77 -1.03 21.72
CA SER A 119 -0.77 -0.01 22.05
C SER A 119 -1.38 1.39 21.91
N PRO A 120 -1.17 2.29 22.89
CA PRO A 120 -1.53 3.70 22.73
C PRO A 120 -0.64 4.41 21.70
N GLU A 121 0.44 3.77 21.26
CA GLU A 121 1.38 4.35 20.31
C GLU A 121 0.76 4.44 18.91
N CYS A 122 0.68 5.68 18.41
CA CYS A 122 0.29 5.97 17.05
C CYS A 122 1.55 6.09 16.18
N TRP A 123 1.52 5.41 15.04
CA TRP A 123 2.59 5.42 14.06
C TRP A 123 2.20 6.21 12.82
N VAL A 124 3.15 6.95 12.26
CA VAL A 124 3.02 7.69 11.01
C VAL A 124 3.72 6.91 9.91
N VAL A 125 2.99 6.63 8.84
CA VAL A 125 3.54 6.09 7.59
C VAL A 125 3.32 7.08 6.46
N ASP A 126 4.42 7.57 5.90
CA ASP A 126 4.44 8.54 4.81
C ASP A 126 5.37 8.08 3.69
N LEU A 127 4.79 7.71 2.55
CA LEU A 127 5.54 7.29 1.35
C LEU A 127 5.83 8.47 0.41
N THR A 128 5.72 9.69 0.92
CA THR A 128 5.97 10.93 0.19
C THR A 128 6.62 11.99 1.08
N CYS A 129 7.33 11.54 2.13
CA CYS A 129 8.02 12.42 3.08
C CYS A 129 9.12 13.25 2.42
N ASP A 130 9.62 12.81 1.24
CA ASP A 130 10.54 13.56 0.37
C ASP A 130 9.99 14.91 -0.12
N GLN A 131 8.73 15.24 0.17
CA GLN A 131 8.15 16.57 -0.04
C GLN A 131 8.55 17.61 1.02
N PHE A 132 9.09 17.17 2.16
CA PHE A 132 9.52 18.02 3.27
C PHE A 132 11.05 18.07 3.31
N ASP A 133 11.66 19.27 3.37
CA ASP A 133 13.11 19.39 3.22
C ASP A 133 13.87 18.76 4.40
N VAL A 134 13.26 18.71 5.59
CA VAL A 134 13.79 17.99 6.77
C VAL A 134 14.02 16.49 6.49
N PHE A 135 13.30 15.91 5.53
CA PHE A 135 13.43 14.51 5.12
C PHE A 135 14.13 14.34 3.77
N LYS A 136 14.87 15.35 3.31
CA LYS A 136 15.57 15.30 2.04
C LYS A 136 16.54 14.10 1.99
N GLY A 137 16.37 13.27 0.97
CA GLY A 137 17.13 12.03 0.80
C GLY A 137 16.38 10.78 1.27
N GLU A 138 15.25 10.95 1.95
CA GLU A 138 14.41 9.85 2.44
C GLU A 138 13.12 9.78 1.64
N ALA A 139 12.82 8.61 1.06
CA ALA A 139 11.65 8.44 0.20
C ALA A 139 10.42 7.90 0.95
N VAL A 140 10.63 7.40 2.16
CA VAL A 140 9.65 6.75 3.03
C VAL A 140 9.95 7.14 4.47
N ARG A 141 8.90 7.31 5.27
CA ARG A 141 8.96 7.45 6.72
C ARG A 141 7.97 6.46 7.35
N CYS A 142 8.42 5.73 8.36
CA CYS A 142 7.58 4.91 9.22
C CYS A 142 8.09 5.01 10.66
N GLU A 143 7.54 5.93 11.44
CA GLU A 143 8.02 6.22 12.81
C GLU A 143 6.84 6.47 13.74
N SER A 144 7.04 6.22 15.04
CA SER A 144 6.05 6.62 16.04
C SER A 144 6.01 8.12 16.27
N HIS A 145 4.85 8.64 16.66
CA HIS A 145 4.68 10.05 17.02
C HIS A 145 5.69 10.51 18.08
N ASP A 146 6.01 9.68 19.07
CA ASP A 146 6.98 10.00 20.11
C ASP A 146 8.41 10.11 19.57
N SER A 147 8.78 9.27 18.60
CA SER A 147 10.08 9.32 17.93
C SER A 147 10.23 10.59 17.09
N LEU A 148 9.16 10.97 16.37
CA LEU A 148 9.11 12.21 15.59
C LEU A 148 9.21 13.45 16.50
N LYS A 149 8.48 13.48 17.62
CA LYS A 149 8.52 14.59 18.59
C LYS A 149 9.90 14.78 19.20
N ARG A 150 10.64 13.72 19.51
CA ARG A 150 12.03 13.81 20.00
C ARG A 150 12.98 14.47 18.99
N ARG A 151 12.63 14.46 17.71
CA ARG A 151 13.35 15.14 16.62
C ARG A 151 12.76 16.52 16.30
N SER A 152 11.83 17.01 17.13
CA SER A 152 11.08 18.24 16.92
C SER A 152 10.30 18.26 15.60
N ILE A 153 9.73 17.10 15.22
CA ILE A 153 8.86 16.95 14.05
C ILE A 153 7.48 16.52 14.51
N GLU A 154 6.44 17.18 14.00
CA GLU A 154 5.05 16.91 14.35
C GLU A 154 4.20 16.75 13.08
N TYR A 155 3.42 15.67 13.02
CA TYR A 155 2.38 15.49 12.01
C TYR A 155 1.03 15.92 12.63
N LYS A 156 0.48 17.04 12.16
CA LYS A 156 -0.73 17.65 12.71
C LYS A 156 -1.91 17.41 11.77
N ALA A 157 -2.70 16.39 12.06
CA ALA A 157 -3.88 16.07 11.27
C ALA A 157 -4.96 17.15 11.47
N ILE A 158 -5.38 17.78 10.36
CA ILE A 158 -6.55 18.67 10.29
C ILE A 158 -7.80 17.84 10.01
N SER A 159 -7.67 16.79 9.19
CA SER A 159 -8.75 15.86 8.87
C SER A 159 -8.25 14.42 8.94
N GLN A 160 -9.13 13.54 9.40
CA GLN A 160 -8.90 12.11 9.52
C GLN A 160 -10.07 11.35 8.90
N LEU A 161 -9.78 10.42 8.01
CA LEU A 161 -10.79 9.66 7.29
C LEU A 161 -10.54 8.16 7.44
N SER A 162 -11.61 7.44 7.80
CA SER A 162 -11.62 5.98 7.68
C SER A 162 -11.56 5.57 6.21
N TYR A 163 -11.23 4.30 5.93
CA TYR A 163 -11.30 3.79 4.56
C TYR A 163 -12.71 3.91 3.95
N GLY A 164 -13.76 3.85 4.77
CA GLY A 164 -15.14 4.03 4.33
C GLY A 164 -15.41 5.46 3.86
N ASP A 165 -15.03 6.44 4.67
CA ASP A 165 -15.24 7.86 4.40
C ASP A 165 -14.39 8.34 3.23
N LEU A 166 -13.15 7.83 3.11
CA LEU A 166 -12.24 8.13 2.01
C LEU A 166 -12.86 7.82 0.63
N LYS A 167 -13.82 6.89 0.53
CA LYS A 167 -14.51 6.60 -0.74
C LYS A 167 -15.37 7.75 -1.26
N ARG A 168 -15.78 8.64 -0.37
CA ARG A 168 -16.59 9.83 -0.66
C ARG A 168 -15.71 11.07 -0.90
N ASP A 169 -14.44 11.01 -0.51
CA ASP A 169 -13.49 12.10 -0.68
C ASP A 169 -13.06 12.32 -2.14
N LEU A 170 -12.66 13.56 -2.47
CA LEU A 170 -12.19 13.95 -3.80
C LEU A 170 -10.93 13.18 -4.25
N VAL A 171 -10.07 12.78 -3.32
CA VAL A 171 -8.88 11.95 -3.58
C VAL A 171 -9.26 10.60 -4.19
N TRP A 172 -10.44 10.06 -3.88
CA TRP A 172 -10.86 8.73 -4.31
C TRP A 172 -10.86 8.57 -5.83
N LYS A 173 -11.29 9.62 -6.55
CA LYS A 173 -11.30 9.63 -8.03
C LYS A 173 -9.89 9.45 -8.59
N ARG A 174 -8.90 10.14 -8.01
CA ARG A 174 -7.49 10.08 -8.41
C ARG A 174 -6.83 8.77 -7.96
N PHE A 175 -7.15 8.28 -6.76
CA PHE A 175 -6.73 6.96 -6.27
C PHE A 175 -7.15 5.84 -7.23
N LYS A 176 -8.40 5.85 -7.73
CA LYS A 176 -8.86 4.88 -8.73
C LYS A 176 -8.02 4.89 -10.01
N LYS A 177 -7.57 6.07 -10.47
CA LYS A 177 -6.66 6.20 -11.62
C LYS A 177 -5.28 5.62 -11.31
N LEU A 178 -4.73 5.89 -10.13
CA LEU A 178 -3.46 5.30 -9.68
C LEU A 178 -3.54 3.77 -9.66
N LYS A 179 -4.58 3.20 -9.04
CA LYS A 179 -4.81 1.75 -8.98
C LYS A 179 -4.93 1.12 -10.36
N TYR A 180 -5.62 1.78 -11.29
CA TYR A 180 -5.71 1.33 -12.68
C TYR A 180 -4.34 1.29 -13.36
N ARG A 181 -3.51 2.33 -13.17
CA ARG A 181 -2.15 2.38 -13.74
C ARG A 181 -1.24 1.30 -13.17
N ILE A 182 -1.25 1.08 -11.86
CA ILE A 182 -0.50 -0.01 -11.22
C ILE A 182 -0.87 -1.37 -11.83
N ARG A 183 -2.16 -1.60 -12.09
CA ARG A 183 -2.63 -2.83 -12.73
C ARG A 183 -2.09 -2.98 -14.15
N LEU A 184 -2.08 -1.92 -14.95
CA LEU A 184 -1.55 -1.97 -16.32
C LEU A 184 -0.04 -2.21 -16.36
N SER A 185 0.70 -1.72 -15.36
CA SER A 185 2.15 -1.93 -15.25
C SER A 185 2.52 -3.31 -14.69
N SER A 186 1.54 -4.15 -14.31
CA SER A 186 1.80 -5.51 -13.87
C SER A 186 2.11 -6.40 -15.10
N PRO A 187 3.16 -7.25 -15.05
CA PRO A 187 3.51 -8.15 -16.15
C PRO A 187 2.34 -9.02 -16.65
N LEU A 188 1.39 -9.33 -15.78
CA LEU A 188 0.19 -10.12 -16.10
C LEU A 188 -0.84 -9.36 -16.97
N ALA A 189 -0.83 -8.02 -16.97
CA ALA A 189 -1.71 -7.22 -17.83
C ALA A 189 -1.24 -7.20 -19.29
N THR A 190 0.07 -7.30 -19.53
CA THR A 190 0.68 -7.37 -20.87
C THR A 190 0.20 -8.59 -21.66
N VAL A 191 -0.10 -9.69 -20.98
CA VAL A 191 -0.60 -10.93 -21.63
C VAL A 191 -2.05 -10.77 -22.09
N ARG A 192 -2.91 -10.12 -21.30
CA ARG A 192 -4.35 -9.99 -21.65
C ARG A 192 -4.63 -9.07 -22.84
N LEU A 193 -3.80 -8.06 -23.09
CA LEU A 193 -3.99 -7.16 -24.24
C LEU A 193 -3.58 -7.79 -25.58
N ARG A 194 -2.71 -8.81 -25.58
CA ARG A 194 -2.32 -9.52 -26.81
C ARG A 194 -3.38 -10.50 -27.32
N PHE A 195 -4.28 -10.97 -26.46
CA PHE A 195 -5.36 -11.88 -26.86
C PHE A 195 -6.63 -11.17 -27.34
N ALA A 196 -6.82 -9.88 -27.01
CA ALA A 196 -8.01 -9.13 -27.42
C ALA A 196 -7.94 -8.59 -28.86
N THR A 197 -6.75 -8.50 -29.46
CA THR A 197 -6.56 -8.04 -30.85
C THR A 197 -6.52 -9.18 -31.87
N ALA A 198 -6.58 -10.45 -31.43
CA ALA A 198 -6.48 -11.61 -32.30
C ALA A 198 -7.83 -12.19 -32.78
N THR A 199 -8.97 -11.61 -32.37
CA THR A 199 -10.32 -12.17 -32.67
C THR A 199 -11.17 -11.30 -33.60
N ARG A 200 -10.58 -10.36 -34.36
CA ARG A 200 -11.29 -9.60 -35.41
C ARG A 200 -10.57 -9.68 -36.75
N SER A 201 -10.48 -10.89 -37.28
CA SER A 201 -10.22 -11.15 -38.69
C SER A 201 -10.94 -12.44 -39.08
N SER A 202 -12.22 -12.34 -39.44
CA SER A 202 -12.96 -13.33 -40.22
C SER A 202 -14.00 -12.59 -41.04
#